data_AF-A0A9W8YAH1-F1
#
_entry.id   AF-A0A9W8YAH1-F1
#
_cell.length_a   1.000
_cell.length_b   1.000
_cell.length_c   1.000
_cell.angle_alpha   90.00
_cell.angle_beta   90.00
_cell.angle_gamma   90.00
#
_symmetry.space_group_name_H-M   'P 1'
#
loop_
_entity.id
_entity.type
_entity.pdbx_description
1 polymer ?
#
loop_
_entity_poly.entity_id
_entity_poly.type
_entity_poly.pdbx_seq_one_letter_code
_entity_poly.pdbx_strand_id
1 'polypeptide(L)'
;MGIPEQALRGFIAWNLEREHGDLGLGSSARKPPLSPLGKSLISEKASKPIQVQVNDIYDSAGGHIGLAKARLDLIHTMESLDGIETRRDQLPANIITIFDSGLKRIERQPLAQCDMALNAIAAALTHIKGVGVPELRERLHNRGAAETRSGEDILEATRGFLEGSPIGRPQKLAAYHHSFFTYIAERYHVGIHRASQQINRPRVPFENQNISESPAEVTPHKLARSATLQIIEEEPVEPFIIRKGTRPWK
;
A
#
# COMPACT_ATOMS: atom_id res chain seq x y z
N MET A 1 17.08 -11.27 11.33
CA MET A 1 17.82 -12.49 10.97
C MET A 1 16.93 -13.37 10.13
N GLY A 2 17.25 -13.53 8.85
CA GLY A 2 16.52 -14.42 7.94
C GLY A 2 17.03 -15.85 8.05
N ILE A 3 16.19 -16.82 7.66
CA ILE A 3 16.60 -18.22 7.56
C ILE A 3 17.55 -18.37 6.36
N PRO A 4 18.61 -19.20 6.46
CA PRO A 4 19.44 -19.52 5.31
C PRO A 4 18.61 -19.98 4.11
N GLU A 5 18.93 -19.47 2.92
CA GLU A 5 18.16 -19.68 1.69
C GLU A 5 17.79 -21.15 1.46
N GLN A 6 18.78 -22.05 1.59
CA GLN A 6 18.59 -23.47 1.35
C GLN A 6 17.60 -24.10 2.33
N ALA A 7 17.61 -23.66 3.59
CA ALA A 7 16.67 -24.16 4.60
C ALA A 7 15.24 -23.64 4.34
N LEU A 8 15.08 -22.40 3.90
CA LEU A 8 13.75 -21.86 3.56
C LEU A 8 13.17 -22.52 2.31
N ARG A 9 13.99 -22.73 1.27
CA ARG A 9 13.60 -23.48 0.06
C ARG A 9 13.24 -24.92 0.39
N GLY A 10 14.02 -25.58 1.24
CA GLY A 10 13.73 -26.92 1.74
C GLY A 10 12.40 -26.98 2.50
N PHE A 11 12.12 -25.97 3.33
CA PHE A 11 10.83 -25.85 4.03
C PHE A 11 9.65 -25.69 3.06
N ILE A 12 9.79 -24.83 2.03
CA ILE A 12 8.75 -24.62 1.02
C ILE A 12 8.49 -25.93 0.25
N ALA A 13 9.55 -26.59 -0.22
CA ALA A 13 9.45 -27.87 -0.93
C ALA A 13 8.79 -28.95 -0.07
N TRP A 14 9.22 -29.07 1.19
CA TRP A 14 8.64 -30.00 2.14
C TRP A 14 7.15 -29.74 2.38
N ASN A 15 6.73 -28.47 2.49
CA ASN A 15 5.32 -28.14 2.72
C ASN A 15 4.44 -28.50 1.53
N LEU A 16 4.89 -28.12 0.32
CA LEU A 16 4.16 -28.39 -0.92
C LEU A 16 4.01 -29.89 -1.17
N GLU A 17 5.08 -30.67 -1.03
CA GLU A 17 5.02 -32.11 -1.26
C GLU A 17 4.25 -32.86 -0.17
N ARG A 18 4.23 -32.34 1.06
CA ARG A 18 3.41 -32.90 2.15
C ARG A 18 1.91 -32.74 1.88
N GLU A 19 1.48 -31.66 1.22
CA GLU A 19 0.07 -31.37 0.97
C GLU A 19 -0.42 -31.88 -0.39
N HIS A 20 0.43 -31.79 -1.42
CA HIS A 20 0.03 -31.99 -2.81
C HIS A 20 0.63 -33.22 -3.48
N GLY A 21 1.41 -34.02 -2.75
CA GLY A 21 2.02 -35.25 -3.25
C GLY A 21 3.38 -35.01 -3.90
N ASP A 22 3.88 -35.98 -4.68
CA ASP A 22 5.20 -35.88 -5.26
C ASP A 22 5.26 -34.90 -6.44
N LEU A 23 5.81 -33.71 -6.18
CA LEU A 23 5.99 -32.66 -7.18
C LEU A 23 7.39 -32.68 -7.81
N GLY A 24 8.25 -33.65 -7.47
CA GLY A 24 9.63 -33.70 -7.94
C GLY A 24 10.54 -32.63 -7.34
N LEU A 25 10.21 -32.13 -6.14
CA LEU A 25 11.02 -31.15 -5.40
C LEU A 25 12.05 -31.83 -4.48
N GLY A 26 11.97 -33.15 -4.31
CA GLY A 26 12.98 -33.95 -3.62
C GLY A 26 12.98 -33.76 -2.11
N SER A 27 11.84 -33.40 -1.51
CA SER A 27 11.75 -33.24 -0.05
C SER A 27 11.62 -34.59 0.67
N SER A 28 11.97 -34.60 1.95
CA SER A 28 11.80 -35.74 2.84
C SER A 28 10.38 -35.85 3.44
N ALA A 29 9.39 -35.15 2.89
CA ALA A 29 8.02 -35.18 3.38
C ALA A 29 7.36 -36.55 3.13
N ARG A 30 6.40 -36.93 3.98
CA ARG A 30 5.49 -38.03 3.68
C ARG A 30 4.51 -37.55 2.61
N LYS A 31 4.71 -38.02 1.38
CA LYS A 31 3.98 -37.54 0.19
C LYS A 31 2.63 -38.27 0.06
N PRO A 32 1.47 -37.57 0.11
CA PRO A 32 0.18 -38.16 -0.18
C PRO A 32 0.02 -38.43 -1.69
N PRO A 33 -1.06 -39.09 -2.13
CA PRO A 33 -1.45 -39.07 -3.54
C PRO A 33 -1.61 -37.65 -4.05
N LEU A 34 -1.33 -37.43 -5.35
CA LEU A 34 -1.39 -36.11 -5.96
C LEU A 34 -2.79 -35.48 -5.81
N SER A 35 -2.82 -34.30 -5.19
CA SER A 35 -4.03 -33.47 -5.12
C SER A 35 -4.44 -32.95 -6.51
N PRO A 36 -5.66 -32.43 -6.71
CA PRO A 36 -6.04 -31.79 -7.97
C PRO A 36 -5.06 -30.68 -8.39
N LEU A 37 -4.63 -29.87 -7.43
CA LEU A 37 -3.61 -28.86 -7.64
C LEU A 37 -2.24 -29.47 -7.96
N GLY A 38 -1.82 -30.51 -7.22
CA GLY A 38 -0.56 -31.22 -7.47
C GLY A 38 -0.46 -31.79 -8.88
N LYS A 39 -1.55 -32.40 -9.37
CA LYS A 39 -1.65 -32.87 -10.76
C LYS A 39 -1.51 -31.73 -11.77
N SER A 40 -2.09 -30.58 -11.47
CA SER A 40 -2.01 -29.40 -12.35
C SER A 40 -0.60 -28.84 -12.39
N LEU A 41 0.09 -28.79 -11.24
CA LEU A 41 1.45 -28.28 -11.09
C LEU A 41 2.51 -29.10 -11.83
N ILE A 42 2.31 -30.42 -11.97
CA ILE A 42 3.22 -31.29 -12.72
C ILE A 42 2.81 -31.51 -14.18
N SER A 43 1.64 -31.02 -14.59
CA SER A 43 1.13 -31.23 -15.94
C SER A 43 1.88 -30.36 -16.96
N GLU A 44 2.00 -30.84 -18.20
CA GLU A 44 2.55 -30.05 -19.31
C GLU A 44 1.74 -28.78 -19.63
N LYS A 45 0.50 -28.70 -19.10
CA LYS A 45 -0.37 -27.53 -19.22
C LYS A 45 -0.09 -26.47 -18.14
N ALA A 46 0.86 -26.71 -17.24
CA ALA A 46 1.27 -25.73 -16.26
C ALA A 46 1.92 -24.53 -16.96
N SER A 47 1.43 -23.33 -16.64
CA SER A 47 1.97 -22.06 -17.13
C SER A 47 3.46 -21.87 -16.79
N LYS A 48 3.91 -22.44 -15.66
CA LYS A 48 5.31 -22.36 -15.18
C LYS A 48 5.75 -23.66 -14.52
N PRO A 49 7.06 -23.98 -14.56
CA PRO A 49 7.63 -25.07 -13.78
C PRO A 49 7.45 -24.85 -12.27
N ILE A 50 7.24 -25.93 -11.53
CA ILE A 50 7.07 -25.88 -10.06
C ILE A 50 8.24 -25.20 -9.35
N GLN A 51 9.47 -25.32 -9.87
CA GLN A 51 10.65 -24.66 -9.32
C GLN A 51 10.54 -23.13 -9.40
N VAL A 52 9.94 -22.59 -10.46
CA VAL A 52 9.68 -21.14 -10.59
C VAL A 52 8.67 -20.70 -9.53
N GLN A 53 7.67 -21.53 -9.25
CA GLN A 53 6.69 -21.22 -8.21
C GLN A 53 7.28 -21.27 -6.80
N VAL A 54 8.21 -22.20 -6.53
CA VAL A 54 8.99 -22.23 -5.30
C VAL A 54 9.84 -20.97 -5.15
N ASN A 55 10.47 -20.50 -6.24
CA ASN A 55 11.23 -19.24 -6.25
C ASN A 55 10.33 -18.04 -5.94
N ASP A 56 9.15 -17.97 -6.57
CA ASP A 56 8.19 -16.89 -6.33
C ASP A 56 7.77 -16.80 -4.85
N ILE A 57 7.50 -17.95 -4.22
CA ILE A 57 7.17 -18.01 -2.78
C ILE A 57 8.35 -17.59 -1.93
N TYR A 58 9.56 -18.04 -2.27
CA TYR A 58 10.79 -17.69 -1.57
C TYR A 58 11.06 -16.19 -1.62
N ASP A 59 11.01 -15.59 -2.81
CA ASP A 59 11.24 -14.16 -3.03
C ASP A 59 10.19 -13.33 -2.30
N SER A 60 8.92 -13.75 -2.36
CA SER A 60 7.81 -13.10 -1.65
C SER A 60 7.94 -13.18 -0.12
N ALA A 61 8.59 -14.21 0.40
CA ALA A 61 8.79 -14.42 1.83
C ALA A 61 10.00 -13.66 2.40
N GLY A 62 10.94 -13.21 1.55
CA GLY A 62 12.09 -12.40 1.95
C GLY A 62 12.92 -12.99 3.10
N GLY A 63 13.05 -14.32 3.15
CA GLY A 63 13.81 -14.99 4.22
C GLY A 63 13.04 -15.24 5.53
N HIS A 64 11.75 -14.90 5.60
CA HIS A 64 10.91 -15.09 6.79
C HIS A 64 9.99 -16.32 6.66
N ILE A 65 10.19 -17.31 7.53
CA ILE A 65 9.39 -18.54 7.53
C ILE A 65 7.90 -18.32 7.77
N GLY A 66 7.55 -17.32 8.61
CA GLY A 66 6.14 -16.97 8.85
C GLY A 66 5.45 -16.46 7.60
N LEU A 67 6.15 -15.66 6.77
CA LEU A 67 5.63 -15.17 5.50
C LEU A 67 5.55 -16.28 4.46
N ALA A 68 6.56 -17.14 4.40
CA ALA A 68 6.53 -18.33 3.54
C ALA A 68 5.35 -19.24 3.89
N LYS A 69 5.13 -19.51 5.19
CA LYS A 69 4.01 -20.30 5.68
C LYS A 69 2.67 -19.66 5.33
N ALA A 70 2.53 -18.35 5.52
CA ALA A 70 1.31 -17.62 5.16
C ALA A 70 0.97 -17.73 3.66
N ARG A 71 1.99 -17.64 2.80
CA ARG A 71 1.84 -17.82 1.35
C ARG A 71 1.47 -19.26 1.00
N LEU A 72 2.09 -20.24 1.64
CA LEU A 72 1.77 -21.66 1.45
C LEU A 72 0.34 -21.98 1.89
N ASP A 73 -0.11 -21.43 3.01
CA ASP A 73 -1.48 -21.63 3.49
C ASP A 73 -2.51 -21.10 2.48
N LEU A 74 -2.24 -19.99 1.79
CA LEU A 74 -3.08 -19.56 0.66
C LEU A 74 -3.08 -20.57 -0.47
N ILE A 75 -1.91 -21.04 -0.90
CA ILE A 75 -1.79 -22.00 -2.01
C ILE A 75 -2.53 -23.29 -1.70
N HIS A 76 -2.45 -23.78 -0.46
CA HIS A 76 -3.12 -25.02 -0.05
C HIS A 76 -4.64 -24.92 -0.11
N THR A 77 -5.21 -23.72 -0.02
CA THR A 77 -6.64 -23.49 -0.20
C THR A 77 -7.08 -23.41 -1.67
N MET A 78 -6.15 -23.47 -2.63
CA MET A 78 -6.44 -23.38 -4.06
C MET A 78 -6.68 -24.74 -4.68
N GLU A 79 -7.66 -24.81 -5.57
CA GLU A 79 -7.97 -26.03 -6.34
C GLU A 79 -7.33 -26.03 -7.74
N SER A 80 -6.86 -24.86 -8.22
CA SER A 80 -6.37 -24.66 -9.59
C SER A 80 -5.18 -23.71 -9.66
N LEU A 81 -4.44 -23.77 -10.77
CA LEU A 81 -3.32 -22.86 -11.07
C LEU A 81 -3.78 -21.42 -11.26
N ASP A 82 -4.94 -21.23 -11.89
CA ASP A 82 -5.55 -19.91 -12.12
C ASP A 82 -5.86 -19.18 -10.81
N GLY A 83 -6.27 -19.93 -9.77
CA GLY A 83 -6.46 -19.39 -8.43
C GLY A 83 -5.16 -18.89 -7.79
N ILE A 84 -4.03 -19.54 -8.08
CA ILE A 84 -2.72 -19.09 -7.58
C ILE A 84 -2.24 -17.85 -8.35
N GLU A 85 -2.41 -17.81 -9.68
CA GLU A 85 -2.01 -16.66 -10.50
C GLU A 85 -2.81 -15.41 -10.15
N THR A 86 -4.13 -15.53 -9.99
CA THR A 86 -5.01 -14.41 -9.63
C THR A 86 -4.65 -13.77 -8.28
N ARG A 87 -4.13 -14.55 -7.33
CA ARG A 87 -3.79 -14.08 -5.97
C ARG A 87 -2.29 -13.95 -5.73
N ARG A 88 -1.47 -14.02 -6.78
CA ARG A 88 0.00 -13.92 -6.68
C ARG A 88 0.41 -12.60 -6.05
N ASP A 89 -0.20 -11.50 -6.49
CA ASP A 89 0.14 -10.16 -6.02
C ASP A 89 -0.52 -9.81 -4.68
N GLN A 90 -1.71 -10.37 -4.41
CA GLN A 90 -2.45 -10.11 -3.18
C GLN A 90 -1.69 -10.57 -1.93
N LEU A 91 -1.64 -9.74 -0.89
CA LEU A 91 -1.08 -10.14 0.39
C LEU A 91 -1.99 -11.12 1.15
N PRO A 92 -1.44 -12.15 1.82
CA PRO A 92 -2.23 -13.03 2.67
C PRO A 92 -2.88 -12.27 3.83
N ALA A 93 -4.11 -12.65 4.19
CA ALA A 93 -4.91 -11.97 5.22
C ALA A 93 -4.23 -11.91 6.60
N ASN A 94 -3.48 -12.94 6.97
CA ASN A 94 -2.70 -12.95 8.21
C ASN A 94 -1.54 -11.93 8.16
N ILE A 95 -0.92 -11.69 7.01
CA ILE A 95 0.13 -10.68 6.84
C ILE A 95 -0.45 -9.27 6.97
N ILE A 96 -1.61 -9.04 6.33
CA ILE A 96 -2.38 -7.80 6.49
C ILE A 96 -2.69 -7.57 7.98
N THR A 97 -3.19 -8.60 8.67
CA THR A 97 -3.52 -8.53 10.10
C THR A 97 -2.31 -8.22 10.99
N ILE A 98 -1.14 -8.78 10.68
CA ILE A 98 0.11 -8.51 11.40
C ILE A 98 0.50 -7.03 11.23
N PHE A 99 0.44 -6.52 10.01
CA PHE A 99 0.77 -5.12 9.73
C PHE A 99 -0.24 -4.17 10.37
N ASP A 100 -1.55 -4.43 10.27
CA ASP A 100 -2.58 -3.66 10.96
C ASP A 100 -2.33 -3.61 12.47
N SER A 101 -2.00 -4.76 13.07
CA SER A 101 -1.72 -4.85 14.51
C SER A 101 -0.48 -4.08 14.91
N GLY A 102 0.55 -4.07 14.06
CA GLY A 102 1.76 -3.28 14.29
C GLY A 102 1.51 -1.78 14.09
N LEU A 103 0.73 -1.38 13.08
CA LEU A 103 0.37 0.03 12.84
C LEU A 103 -0.51 0.59 13.94
N LYS A 104 -1.38 -0.21 14.56
CA LYS A 104 -2.10 0.18 15.79
C LYS A 104 -1.16 0.59 16.93
N ARG A 105 0.07 0.06 16.98
CA ARG A 105 1.07 0.51 17.95
C ARG A 105 1.63 1.88 17.62
N ILE A 106 1.65 2.27 16.34
CA ILE A 106 2.01 3.63 15.91
C ILE A 106 0.87 4.59 16.26
N GLU A 107 -0.38 4.20 16.00
CA GLU A 107 -1.57 5.02 16.28
C GLU A 107 -1.77 5.33 17.76
N ARG A 108 -1.26 4.46 18.65
CA ARG A 108 -1.29 4.68 20.11
C ARG A 108 -0.23 5.68 20.61
N GLN A 109 0.68 6.13 19.75
CA GLN A 109 1.68 7.14 20.12
C GLN A 109 1.02 8.53 20.27
N PRO A 110 1.67 9.49 20.95
CA PRO A 110 1.23 10.87 20.94
C PRO A 110 0.98 11.38 19.51
N LEU A 111 -0.04 12.23 19.33
CA LEU A 111 -0.53 12.64 18.01
C LEU A 111 0.60 13.12 17.07
N ALA A 112 1.51 13.95 17.58
CA ALA A 112 2.65 14.44 16.81
C ALA A 112 3.59 13.31 16.32
N GLN A 113 3.86 12.30 17.15
CA GLN A 113 4.69 11.15 16.78
C GLN A 113 3.96 10.21 15.83
N CYS A 114 2.66 9.99 16.03
CA CYS A 114 1.82 9.23 15.12
C CYS A 114 1.81 9.87 13.73
N ASP A 115 1.50 11.17 13.65
CA ASP A 115 1.47 11.91 12.39
C ASP A 115 2.85 11.91 11.71
N MET A 116 3.92 12.13 12.47
CA MET A 116 5.29 12.05 11.93
C MET A 116 5.58 10.65 11.36
N ALA A 117 5.24 9.59 12.09
CA ALA A 117 5.49 8.22 11.66
C ALA A 117 4.70 7.84 10.40
N LEU A 118 3.40 8.15 10.35
CA LEU A 118 2.56 7.86 9.19
C LEU A 118 3.01 8.63 7.96
N ASN A 119 3.37 9.92 8.12
CA ASN A 119 3.92 10.71 7.03
C ASN A 119 5.30 10.19 6.59
N ALA A 120 6.16 9.80 7.52
CA ALA A 120 7.47 9.25 7.19
C ALA A 120 7.35 7.95 6.40
N ILE A 121 6.47 7.04 6.83
CA ILE A 121 6.19 5.79 6.10
C ILE A 121 5.65 6.10 4.70
N ALA A 122 4.66 7.00 4.60
CA ALA A 122 4.08 7.38 3.32
C ALA A 122 5.11 7.99 2.35
N ALA A 123 6.03 8.82 2.84
CA ALA A 123 7.07 9.44 2.04
C ALA A 123 8.18 8.44 1.64
N ALA A 124 8.69 7.67 2.60
CA ALA A 124 9.79 6.74 2.40
C ALA A 124 9.42 5.60 1.45
N LEU A 125 8.16 5.15 1.47
CA LEU A 125 7.68 4.01 0.68
C LEU A 125 7.05 4.41 -0.66
N THR A 126 7.42 5.59 -1.17
CA THR A 126 7.16 5.96 -2.57
C THR A 126 7.97 5.09 -3.55
N HIS A 127 9.14 4.60 -3.10
CA HIS A 127 10.01 3.72 -3.88
C HIS A 127 10.49 2.55 -3.02
N ILE A 128 10.61 1.36 -3.62
CA ILE A 128 11.06 0.15 -2.92
C ILE A 128 12.45 0.29 -2.31
N LYS A 129 13.32 1.11 -2.92
CA LYS A 129 14.68 1.38 -2.44
C LYS A 129 14.72 2.41 -1.29
N GLY A 130 13.58 2.93 -0.88
CA GLY A 130 13.48 3.97 0.14
C GLY A 130 13.86 5.37 -0.36
N VAL A 131 13.89 6.31 0.57
CA VAL A 131 14.20 7.73 0.35
C VAL A 131 15.36 8.17 1.25
N GLY A 132 16.21 9.06 0.75
CA GLY A 132 17.33 9.60 1.54
C GLY A 132 16.83 10.40 2.75
N VAL A 133 17.49 10.25 3.91
CA VAL A 133 17.12 10.98 5.13
C VAL A 133 16.99 12.51 4.91
N PRO A 134 17.90 13.20 4.18
CA PRO A 134 17.74 14.64 3.93
C PRO A 134 16.47 15.00 3.16
N GLU A 135 16.18 14.26 2.09
CA GLU A 135 14.99 14.44 1.26
C GLU A 135 13.70 14.14 2.06
N LEU A 136 13.73 13.07 2.86
CA LEU A 136 12.61 12.71 3.72
C LEU A 136 12.32 13.81 4.75
N ARG A 137 13.36 14.37 5.38
CA ARG A 137 13.22 15.47 6.33
C ARG A 137 12.65 16.72 5.69
N GLU A 138 13.07 17.07 4.48
CA GLU A 138 12.50 18.19 3.74
C GLU A 138 11.00 17.99 3.49
N ARG A 139 10.60 16.79 3.04
CA ARG A 139 9.18 16.44 2.83
C ARG A 139 8.36 16.53 4.11
N LEU A 140 8.92 16.12 5.26
CA LEU A 140 8.25 16.18 6.56
C LEU A 140 8.17 17.60 7.11
N HIS A 141 9.25 18.39 6.98
CA HIS A 141 9.30 19.77 7.45
C HIS A 141 8.24 20.64 6.78
N ASN A 142 8.04 20.47 5.46
CA ASN A 142 7.01 21.16 4.69
C ASN A 142 5.56 20.86 5.17
N ARG A 143 5.37 19.89 6.06
CA ARG A 143 4.06 19.51 6.66
C ARG A 143 3.91 19.99 8.11
N GLY A 144 4.85 20.77 8.65
CA GLY A 144 4.79 21.25 10.02
C GLY A 144 5.37 20.26 11.04
N ALA A 145 6.06 19.20 10.61
CA ALA A 145 6.90 18.38 11.48
C ALA A 145 8.21 19.14 11.80
N ALA A 146 8.09 20.25 12.53
CA ALA A 146 9.22 21.09 12.92
C ALA A 146 10.16 20.37 13.90
N GLU A 147 9.72 19.28 14.52
CA GLU A 147 10.44 18.56 15.56
C GLU A 147 11.30 17.39 15.07
N THR A 148 11.34 17.07 13.76
CA THR A 148 12.16 15.95 13.28
C THR A 148 13.65 16.32 13.26
N ARG A 149 14.38 15.99 14.34
CA ARG A 149 15.77 16.39 14.56
C ARG A 149 16.74 15.50 13.79
N SER A 150 16.43 14.22 13.66
CA SER A 150 17.33 13.20 13.08
C SER A 150 16.61 12.10 12.28
N GLY A 151 17.37 11.28 11.55
CA GLY A 151 16.82 10.09 10.88
C GLY A 151 16.46 8.98 11.88
N GLU A 152 17.14 8.98 13.01
CA GLU A 152 16.92 8.10 14.15
C GLU A 152 15.56 8.37 14.81
N ASP A 153 15.16 9.64 14.94
CA ASP A 153 13.82 10.02 15.44
C ASP A 153 12.72 9.43 14.55
N ILE A 154 12.95 9.41 13.23
CA ILE A 154 12.03 8.83 12.25
C ILE A 154 11.97 7.31 12.43
N LEU A 155 13.11 6.65 12.60
CA LEU A 155 13.16 5.21 12.83
C LEU A 155 12.48 4.81 14.15
N GLU A 156 12.68 5.59 15.20
CA GLU A 156 12.04 5.38 16.50
C GLU A 156 10.52 5.52 16.41
N ALA A 157 10.03 6.60 15.81
CA ALA A 157 8.59 6.85 15.68
C ALA A 157 7.90 5.81 14.79
N THR A 158 8.60 5.30 13.77
CA THR A 158 8.09 4.24 12.88
C THR A 158 8.22 2.84 13.47
N ARG A 159 8.82 2.68 14.66
CA ARG A 159 8.85 1.42 15.45
C ARG A 159 9.30 0.19 14.66
N GLY A 160 10.28 0.37 13.76
CA GLY A 160 10.86 -0.71 12.96
C GLY A 160 10.09 -1.06 11.69
N PHE A 161 9.09 -0.28 11.28
CA PHE A 161 8.49 -0.39 9.95
C PHE A 161 9.35 0.20 8.84
N LEU A 162 10.27 1.10 9.20
CA LEU A 162 11.35 1.56 8.34
C LEU A 162 12.69 1.03 8.86
N GLU A 163 13.59 0.77 7.93
CA GLU A 163 14.98 0.42 8.22
C GLU A 163 15.94 1.35 7.48
N GLY A 164 17.04 1.68 8.15
CA GLY A 164 18.13 2.42 7.53
C GLY A 164 18.99 1.50 6.68
N SER A 165 19.16 1.82 5.40
CA SER A 165 20.09 1.09 4.55
C SER A 165 21.53 1.33 5.05
N PRO A 166 22.31 0.27 5.34
CA PRO A 166 23.70 0.42 5.77
C PRO A 166 24.63 0.85 4.62
N ILE A 167 24.15 0.77 3.37
CA ILE A 167 24.94 0.97 2.17
C ILE A 167 24.35 2.15 1.40
N GLY A 168 25.04 3.30 1.47
CA GLY A 168 24.68 4.49 0.70
C GLY A 168 24.86 5.79 1.48
N ARG A 169 25.40 6.80 0.80
CA ARG A 169 25.43 8.19 1.28
C ARG A 169 24.63 9.05 0.30
N PRO A 170 23.59 9.77 0.73
CA PRO A 170 23.03 9.79 2.09
C PRO A 170 22.37 8.46 2.48
N GLN A 171 22.29 8.19 3.78
CA GLN A 171 21.55 7.04 4.32
C GLN A 171 20.09 7.11 3.85
N LYS A 172 19.54 5.97 3.45
CA LYS A 172 18.16 5.86 2.98
C LYS A 172 17.31 5.10 3.97
N LEU A 173 16.06 5.51 4.15
CA LEU A 173 15.07 4.76 4.90
C LEU A 173 14.14 4.05 3.93
N ALA A 174 14.03 2.72 4.06
CA ALA A 174 13.20 1.86 3.23
C ALA A 174 12.26 1.01 4.11
N ALA A 175 11.34 0.28 3.48
CA ALA A 175 10.51 -0.68 4.21
C ALA A 175 11.41 -1.77 4.79
N TYR A 176 11.14 -2.16 6.04
CA TYR A 176 11.84 -3.28 6.68
C TYR A 176 11.63 -4.63 5.95
N HIS A 177 10.56 -4.73 5.15
CA HIS A 177 10.26 -5.93 4.38
C HIS A 177 9.49 -5.59 3.10
N HIS A 178 9.74 -6.35 2.02
CA HIS A 178 9.07 -6.17 0.73
C HIS A 178 7.54 -6.27 0.84
N SER A 179 7.03 -7.25 1.59
CA SER A 179 5.58 -7.38 1.80
C SER A 179 4.96 -6.15 2.47
N PHE A 180 5.69 -5.43 3.31
CA PHE A 180 5.19 -4.17 3.89
C PHE A 180 5.14 -3.06 2.84
N PHE A 181 6.11 -3.00 1.93
CA PHE A 181 6.03 -2.12 0.76
C PHE A 181 4.78 -2.43 -0.08
N THR A 182 4.52 -3.70 -0.41
CA THR A 182 3.29 -4.12 -1.11
C THR A 182 2.04 -3.70 -0.34
N TYR A 183 2.03 -3.86 0.98
CA TYR A 183 0.90 -3.49 1.83
C TYR A 183 0.56 -1.99 1.73
N ILE A 184 1.57 -1.13 1.64
CA ILE A 184 1.37 0.30 1.46
C ILE A 184 1.01 0.64 0.01
N ALA A 185 1.64 0.02 -0.98
CA ALA A 185 1.37 0.24 -2.39
C ALA A 185 -0.09 -0.12 -2.76
N GLU A 186 -0.60 -1.22 -2.21
CA GLU A 186 -1.99 -1.68 -2.37
C GLU A 186 -3.00 -0.95 -1.46
N ARG A 187 -2.54 0.02 -0.67
CA ARG A 187 -3.37 0.94 0.13
C ARG A 187 -4.25 0.25 1.19
N TYR A 188 -3.77 -0.85 1.78
CA TYR A 188 -4.49 -1.52 2.86
C TYR A 188 -4.72 -0.61 4.09
N HIS A 189 -3.81 0.35 4.34
CA HIS A 189 -3.94 1.28 5.47
C HIS A 189 -4.41 2.68 5.05
N VAL A 190 -5.62 3.05 5.48
CA VAL A 190 -6.25 4.35 5.16
C VAL A 190 -5.43 5.54 5.67
N GLY A 191 -4.88 5.45 6.89
CA GLY A 191 -4.11 6.54 7.49
C GLY A 191 -2.84 6.89 6.71
N ILE A 192 -2.14 5.86 6.22
CA ILE A 192 -0.91 6.04 5.44
C ILE A 192 -1.27 6.50 4.03
N HIS A 193 -2.36 5.96 3.46
CA HIS A 193 -2.86 6.43 2.17
C HIS A 193 -3.21 7.93 2.21
N ARG A 194 -3.93 8.39 3.24
CA ARG A 194 -4.22 9.81 3.44
C ARG A 194 -2.94 10.65 3.57
N ALA A 195 -1.95 10.17 4.33
CA ALA A 195 -0.64 10.83 4.44
C ALA A 195 0.09 10.91 3.08
N SER A 196 0.01 9.87 2.26
CA SER A 196 0.65 9.85 0.93
C SER A 196 0.09 10.91 -0.03
N GLN A 197 -1.24 11.09 -0.06
CA GLN A 197 -1.90 12.13 -0.86
C GLN A 197 -1.53 13.55 -0.43
N GLN A 198 -1.17 13.69 0.85
CA GLN A 198 -0.83 14.94 1.48
C GLN A 198 0.62 15.36 1.25
N ILE A 199 1.53 14.39 1.15
CA ILE A 199 2.96 14.59 0.89
C ILE A 199 3.23 14.82 -0.60
N ASN A 200 2.53 14.08 -1.47
CA ASN A 200 2.74 14.13 -2.93
C ASN A 200 1.89 15.21 -3.61
N ARG A 201 1.42 16.24 -2.91
CA ARG A 201 0.67 17.32 -3.56
C ARG A 201 1.58 18.02 -4.57
N PRO A 202 1.25 18.03 -5.87
CA PRO A 202 1.98 18.86 -6.80
C PRO A 202 1.86 20.32 -6.31
N ARG A 203 3.01 20.99 -6.15
CA ARG A 203 3.02 22.45 -6.04
C ARG A 203 2.40 22.95 -7.33
N VAL A 204 1.12 23.30 -7.31
CA VAL A 204 0.54 24.12 -8.37
C VAL A 204 1.29 25.44 -8.28
N PRO A 205 2.07 25.84 -9.28
CA PRO A 205 2.59 27.18 -9.33
C PRO A 205 1.36 28.06 -9.47
N PHE A 206 0.87 28.62 -8.36
CA PHE A 206 0.08 29.83 -8.47
C PHE A 206 1.08 30.89 -8.93
N GLU A 207 1.14 31.08 -10.25
CA GLU A 207 1.77 32.24 -10.83
C GLU A 207 1.09 33.43 -10.17
N ASN A 208 1.83 34.22 -9.38
CA ASN A 208 1.33 35.47 -8.85
C ASN A 208 0.99 36.31 -10.07
N GLN A 209 -0.28 36.35 -10.47
CA GLN A 209 -0.73 37.39 -11.38
C GLN A 209 -0.45 38.70 -10.64
N ASN A 210 0.55 39.44 -11.13
CA ASN A 210 0.76 40.81 -10.72
C ASN A 210 -0.53 41.56 -11.06
N ILE A 211 -1.41 41.68 -10.07
CA ILE A 211 -2.58 42.54 -10.17
C ILE A 211 -1.99 43.94 -10.19
N SER A 212 -1.91 44.54 -11.38
CA SER A 212 -1.57 45.95 -11.55
C SER A 212 -2.44 46.77 -10.60
N GLU A 213 -1.83 47.55 -9.71
CA GLU A 213 -2.47 48.35 -8.64
C GLU A 213 -3.35 49.51 -9.17
N SER A 214 -3.75 49.48 -10.44
CA SER A 214 -4.68 50.44 -11.02
C SER A 214 -6.04 49.76 -11.18
N PRO A 215 -7.06 50.13 -10.38
CA PRO A 215 -8.41 49.60 -10.58
C PRO A 215 -8.87 49.97 -11.99
N ALA A 216 -9.09 48.97 -12.83
CA ALA A 216 -9.64 49.19 -14.16
C ALA A 216 -11.03 49.82 -14.02
N GLU A 217 -11.24 50.94 -14.73
CA GLU A 217 -12.52 51.66 -14.77
C GLU A 217 -13.69 50.69 -15.02
N VAL A 218 -14.62 50.66 -14.06
CA VAL A 218 -15.81 49.82 -14.13
C VAL A 218 -16.79 50.50 -15.08
N THR A 219 -16.79 50.07 -16.34
CA THR A 219 -17.86 50.43 -17.27
C THR A 219 -19.08 49.54 -17.04
N PRO A 220 -20.32 50.04 -17.22
CA PRO A 220 -21.56 49.30 -16.93
C PRO A 220 -21.66 47.92 -17.62
N HIS A 221 -20.95 47.74 -18.73
CA HIS A 221 -20.91 46.48 -19.49
C HIS A 221 -20.08 45.36 -18.83
N LYS A 222 -19.21 45.66 -17.85
CA LYS A 222 -18.45 44.64 -17.10
C LYS A 222 -19.22 44.05 -15.91
N LEU A 223 -20.23 44.76 -15.40
CA LEU A 223 -21.09 44.25 -14.32
C LEU A 223 -22.09 43.18 -14.81
N ALA A 224 -22.37 43.15 -16.11
CA ALA A 224 -23.32 42.19 -16.69
C ALA A 224 -22.78 40.75 -16.79
N ARG A 225 -21.46 40.52 -16.69
CA ARG A 225 -20.88 39.17 -16.78
C ARG A 225 -20.79 38.39 -15.47
N SER A 226 -20.97 39.06 -14.32
CA SER A 226 -20.98 38.37 -13.01
C SER A 226 -22.40 38.11 -12.48
N ALA A 227 -23.43 38.49 -13.24
CA ALA A 227 -24.83 38.23 -12.93
C ALA A 227 -25.52 37.54 -14.11
N THR A 228 -25.00 36.38 -14.51
CA THR A 228 -25.75 35.46 -15.38
C THR A 228 -25.56 34.05 -14.84
N LEU A 229 -26.35 33.75 -13.81
CA LEU A 229 -26.96 32.43 -13.67
C LEU A 229 -27.54 32.07 -15.04
N GLN A 230 -27.14 30.92 -15.56
CA GLN A 230 -27.67 30.34 -16.78
C GLN A 230 -29.19 30.26 -16.67
N ILE A 231 -29.87 31.12 -17.42
CA ILE A 231 -31.24 30.91 -17.84
C ILE A 231 -31.15 29.78 -18.87
N ILE A 232 -31.53 28.57 -18.46
CA ILE A 232 -31.92 27.51 -19.37
C ILE A 232 -33.34 27.89 -19.81
N GLU A 233 -33.51 28.20 -21.09
CA GLU A 233 -34.84 28.34 -21.70
C GLU A 233 -35.59 27.00 -21.66
N GLU A 234 -36.89 27.13 -21.43
CA GLU A 234 -37.93 26.16 -21.08
C GLU A 234 -38.04 24.91 -21.97
N GLU A 235 -38.11 23.73 -21.34
CA GLU A 235 -39.19 22.77 -21.61
C GLU A 235 -40.02 22.61 -20.31
N PRO A 236 -41.36 22.64 -20.37
CA PRO A 236 -42.19 22.58 -19.17
C PRO A 236 -42.29 21.13 -18.68
N VAL A 237 -41.62 20.81 -17.56
CA VAL A 237 -41.88 19.58 -16.81
C VAL A 237 -42.93 19.86 -15.74
N GLU A 238 -44.00 19.09 -15.77
CA GLU A 238 -45.21 19.19 -14.96
C GLU A 238 -44.98 19.34 -13.44
N PRO A 239 -45.91 19.99 -12.72
CA PRO A 239 -45.77 20.27 -11.30
C PRO A 239 -45.80 19.00 -10.43
N PHE A 240 -44.83 18.93 -9.52
CA PHE A 240 -44.71 17.93 -8.48
C PHE A 240 -45.94 17.94 -7.56
N ILE A 241 -46.58 16.76 -7.42
CA ILE A 241 -47.76 16.56 -6.58
C ILE A 241 -47.38 16.74 -5.09
N ILE A 242 -47.89 17.80 -4.47
CA ILE A 242 -47.85 17.99 -3.02
C ILE A 242 -48.90 17.06 -2.39
N ARG A 243 -48.45 16.04 -1.65
CA ARG A 243 -49.36 15.24 -0.80
C ARG A 243 -49.88 16.12 0.34
N LYS A 244 -51.21 16.22 0.46
CA LYS A 244 -51.90 16.89 1.59
C LYS A 244 -51.43 16.27 2.93
N GLY A 245 -50.88 17.08 3.83
CA GLY A 245 -50.71 16.66 5.23
C GLY A 245 -49.76 17.44 6.14
N THR A 246 -48.75 18.14 5.63
CA THR A 246 -47.71 18.73 6.48
C THR A 246 -47.98 20.21 6.79
N ARG A 247 -48.37 20.50 8.04
CA ARG A 247 -48.39 21.87 8.58
C ARG A 247 -46.99 22.27 9.05
N PRO A 248 -46.52 23.49 8.78
CA PRO A 248 -45.29 24.01 9.38
C PRO A 248 -45.47 24.25 10.88
N TRP A 249 -44.46 23.89 11.67
CA TRP A 249 -44.39 24.15 13.11
C TRP A 249 -44.35 25.66 13.40
N LYS A 250 -45.06 26.09 14.45
CA LYS A 250 -44.98 27.44 15.02
C LYS A 250 -43.80 27.55 15.98
#